data_AF-A0A937WTM0-F1
#
_entry.id   AF-A0A937WTM0-F1
#
_cell.length_a   1.000
_cell.length_b   1.000
_cell.length_c   1.000
_cell.angle_alpha   90.00
_cell.angle_beta   90.00
_cell.angle_gamma   90.00
#
_symmetry.space_group_name_H-M   'P 1'
#
loop_
_entity.id
_entity.type
_entity.pdbx_description
1 polymer ?
#
loop_
_entity_poly.entity_id
_entity_poly.type
_entity_poly.pdbx_seq_one_letter_code
_entity_poly.pdbx_strand_id
1 'polypeptide(L)' 'MKRIILISCVKEKLKKPVKAKDLYISDLFKKSYIYAQLSKPDNIFILFASFSVFPWLTQPGINII' A
#
# COMPACT_ATOMS: atom_id res chain seq x y z
N MET A 1 1.72 -21.27 -11.27
CA MET A 1 2.65 -20.57 -10.37
C MET A 1 1.93 -19.35 -9.84
N LYS A 2 1.94 -19.13 -8.51
CA LYS A 2 1.35 -17.93 -7.93
C LYS A 2 2.29 -16.74 -8.12
N ARG A 3 1.81 -15.65 -8.72
CA ARG A 3 2.56 -14.41 -8.91
C ARG A 3 2.18 -13.40 -7.84
N ILE A 4 3.14 -13.09 -7.00
CA ILE A 4 2.98 -12.15 -5.90
C ILE A 4 3.77 -10.89 -6.25
N ILE A 5 3.11 -9.73 -6.21
CA ILE A 5 3.76 -8.43 -6.47
C ILE A 5 3.82 -7.64 -5.17
N LEU A 6 5.01 -7.13 -4.87
CA LEU A 6 5.29 -6.30 -3.71
C LEU A 6 5.54 -4.88 -4.20
N ILE A 7 4.70 -3.94 -3.77
CA ILE A 7 4.82 -2.51 -4.10
C ILE A 7 5.43 -1.81 -2.89
N SER A 8 6.46 -1.00 -3.09
CA SER A 8 7.09 -0.22 -2.02
C SER A 8 6.15 0.87 -1.48
N CYS A 9 6.26 1.17 -0.17
CA CYS A 9 5.52 2.27 0.45
C CYS A 9 5.94 3.60 -0.17
N VAL A 10 4.96 4.47 -0.42
CA VAL A 10 5.23 5.89 -0.68
C VAL A 10 4.80 6.74 0.52
N LYS A 11 5.43 7.91 0.66
CA LYS A 11 5.21 8.85 1.77
C LYS A 11 3.83 9.53 1.67
N GLU A 12 3.35 9.76 0.46
CA GLU A 12 2.09 10.45 0.21
C GLU A 12 0.90 9.53 0.38
N LYS A 13 0.12 9.78 1.44
CA LYS A 13 -1.07 9.02 1.81
C LYS A 13 -2.21 9.96 2.12
N LEU A 14 -3.43 9.51 1.87
CA LEU A 14 -4.63 10.15 2.39
C LEU A 14 -4.67 10.06 3.92
N LYS A 15 -5.04 11.18 4.56
CA LYS A 15 -5.24 11.26 6.01
C LYS A 15 -6.59 10.68 6.48
N LYS A 16 -7.30 9.97 5.60
CA LYS A 16 -8.61 9.37 5.89
C LYS A 16 -8.53 7.85 5.83
N PRO A 17 -9.31 7.13 6.64
CA PRO A 17 -9.40 5.68 6.54
C PRO A 17 -10.03 5.30 5.19
N VAL A 18 -9.22 4.69 4.32
CA VAL A 18 -9.64 4.19 3.01
C VAL A 18 -8.94 2.87 2.72
N LYS A 19 -9.42 2.13 1.72
CA LYS A 19 -8.77 0.90 1.24
C LYS A 19 -7.32 1.22 0.83
N ALA A 20 -6.39 0.29 1.06
CA ALA A 20 -4.96 0.50 0.78
C ALA A 20 -4.69 0.94 -0.67
N LYS A 21 -5.46 0.43 -1.64
CA LYS A 21 -5.39 0.84 -3.06
C LYS A 21 -5.67 2.33 -3.29
N ASP A 22 -6.53 2.93 -2.45
CA ASP A 22 -6.94 4.32 -2.53
C ASP A 22 -6.13 5.20 -1.57
N LEU A 23 -5.51 4.59 -0.54
CA LEU A 23 -4.73 5.27 0.49
C LEU A 23 -3.54 6.03 -0.09
N TYR A 24 -2.87 5.45 -1.09
CA TYR A 24 -1.68 6.01 -1.68
C TYR A 24 -2.03 6.84 -2.92
N ILE A 25 -1.80 8.15 -2.83
CA ILE A 25 -2.19 9.10 -3.88
C ILE A 25 -1.06 9.48 -4.84
N SER A 26 0.18 9.16 -4.49
CA SER A 26 1.37 9.47 -5.28
C SER A 26 1.27 8.89 -6.68
N ASP A 27 1.71 9.65 -7.67
CA ASP A 27 1.82 9.20 -9.06
C ASP A 27 2.66 7.93 -9.21
N LEU A 28 3.75 7.82 -8.44
CA LEU A 28 4.61 6.64 -8.48
C LEU A 28 3.84 5.38 -8.07
N PHE A 29 3.06 5.46 -6.99
CA PHE A 29 2.26 4.34 -6.52
C PHE A 29 1.18 3.94 -7.54
N LYS A 30 0.46 4.91 -8.09
CA LYS A 30 -0.58 4.64 -9.10
C LYS A 30 0.00 3.94 -10.32
N LYS A 31 1.13 4.43 -10.84
CA LYS A 31 1.83 3.82 -11.99
C LYS A 31 2.34 2.42 -11.66
N SER A 32 2.95 2.22 -10.50
CA SER A 32 3.39 0.90 -10.04
C SER A 32 2.22 -0.07 -9.84
N TYR A 33 1.09 0.40 -9.32
CA TYR A 33 -0.12 -0.40 -9.15
C TYR A 33 -0.71 -0.82 -10.50
N ILE A 34 -0.83 0.10 -11.45
CA ILE A 34 -1.29 -0.20 -12.82
C ILE A 34 -0.36 -1.24 -13.47
N TYR A 35 0.95 -1.05 -13.38
CA TYR A 35 1.93 -2.00 -13.91
C TYR A 35 1.82 -3.38 -13.26
N ALA A 36 1.59 -3.41 -11.95
CA ALA A 36 1.33 -4.64 -11.21
C ALA A 36 0.05 -5.33 -11.71
N GLN A 37 -1.04 -4.60 -11.93
CA GLN A 37 -2.30 -5.17 -12.43
C GLN A 37 -2.17 -5.75 -13.83
N LEU A 38 -1.43 -5.10 -14.73
CA LEU A 38 -1.17 -5.61 -16.09
C LEU A 38 -0.47 -6.98 -16.08
N SER A 39 0.34 -7.23 -15.05
CA SER A 39 1.06 -8.49 -14.88
C SER A 39 0.17 -9.65 -14.43
N LYS A 40 -1.14 -9.45 -14.24
CA LYS A 40 -2.13 -10.45 -13.76
C LYS A 40 -1.63 -11.24 -12.53
N PRO A 41 -1.25 -10.57 -11.43
CA PRO A 41 -0.80 -11.21 -10.21
C PRO A 41 -1.95 -11.92 -9.50
N ASP A 42 -1.62 -12.95 -8.74
CA ASP A 42 -2.57 -13.61 -7.84
C ASP A 42 -2.81 -12.75 -6.61
N ASN A 43 -1.77 -12.08 -6.11
CA ASN A 43 -1.85 -11.18 -4.95
C ASN A 43 -0.91 -9.97 -5.11
N ILE A 44 -1.36 -8.82 -4.61
CA ILE A 44 -0.56 -7.58 -4.55
C ILE A 44 -0.47 -7.18 -3.08
N PHE A 45 0.75 -7.05 -2.58
CA PHE A 45 1.04 -6.58 -1.23
C PHE A 45 1.74 -5.23 -1.29
N ILE A 46 1.44 -4.37 -0.34
CA ILE A 46 2.07 -3.06 -0.22
C ILE A 46 2.95 -3.10 1.00
N LEU A 47 4.27 -3.04 0.77
CA LEU A 47 5.25 -3.00 1.84
C LEU A 47 5.07 -1.69 2.59
N PHE A 48 4.87 -1.76 3.90
CA PHE A 48 4.87 -0.61 4.77
C PHE A 48 6.05 -0.72 5.73
N ALA A 49 6.91 0.29 5.75
CA ALA A 49 7.91 0.42 6.80
C ALA A 49 7.18 0.92 8.06
N SER A 50 6.84 0.00 8.96
CA SER A 50 6.46 0.35 10.32
C SER A 50 7.70 0.91 11.02
N PHE A 51 7.96 2.20 10.84
CA PHE A 51 8.96 2.90 11.63
C PHE A 51 8.35 3.13 13.01
N SER A 52 8.87 2.42 14.01
CA SER A 52 8.48 2.52 15.42
C SER A 52 8.90 3.87 16.01
N VAL A 53 8.36 4.97 15.49
CA VAL A 53 8.27 6.27 16.18
C VAL A 53 6.99 6.93 15.66
N PHE A 54 5.88 6.81 16.39
CA PHE A 54 4.81 7.81 16.48
C PHE A 54 3.64 7.21 17.28
N PRO A 55 3.26 7.76 18.45
CA PRO A 55 2.16 7.24 19.27
C PRO A 55 0.76 7.37 18.64
N TRP A 56 0.65 7.93 17.44
CA TRP A 56 -0.63 8.25 16.79
C TRP A 56 -1.07 7.24 15.71
N LEU A 57 -0.25 6.26 15.36
CA LEU A 57 -0.55 5.27 14.30
C LEU A 57 -1.24 3.99 14.82
N THR A 58 -1.41 3.83 16.13
CA THR A 58 -2.31 2.83 16.70
C THR A 58 -3.73 3.39 16.75
N GLN A 59 -4.34 3.60 15.58
CA GLN A 59 -5.80 3.70 15.50
C GLN A 59 -6.36 2.33 15.12
N PRO A 60 -7.31 1.76 15.88
CA PRO A 60 -7.89 0.46 15.60
C PRO A 60 -8.69 0.55 14.30
N GLY A 61 -8.15 -0.03 13.21
CA GLY A 61 -8.85 -0.05 11.92
C GLY A 61 -7.97 -0.10 10.68
N ILE A 62 -6.66 0.14 10.80
CA ILE A 62 -5.73 -0.01 9.67
C ILE A 62 -5.17 -1.44 9.70
N ASN A 63 -5.96 -2.39 9.18
CA ASN A 63 -5.45 -3.70 8.81
C ASN A 63 -4.71 -3.56 7.47
N ILE A 64 -3.40 -3.37 7.55
CA ILE A 64 -2.50 -3.63 6.42
C ILE A 64 -1.96 -5.04 6.68
N ILE A 65 -2.59 -6.01 6.03
CA ILE A 65 -2.13 -7.40 5.93
C ILE A 65 -1.20 -7.53 4.71
#